data_AF-A0A651EGP9-F1
#
_entry.id   AF-A0A651EGP9-F1
#
_cell.length_a   1.000
_cell.length_b   1.000
_cell.length_c   1.000
_cell.angle_alpha   90.00
_cell.angle_beta   90.00
_cell.angle_gamma   90.00
#
_symmetry.space_group_name_H-M   'P 1'
#
loop_
_entity.id
_entity.type
_entity.pdbx_description
1 polymer ?
#
loop_
_entity_poly.entity_id
_entity_poly.type
_entity_poly.pdbx_seq_one_letter_code
_entity_poly.pdbx_strand_id
1 'polypeptide(L)'
;MIRALTLILGLQLLGESVAVALDLSVPGPVLGMAALFAILLATGGPSPDMERTAGGFLDNLGLLFVPAGVGVTLHLAAAAEAWGAILAAVVLGTLVAIVVTALAFAWLARLAGSADDG
;
A
#
# COMPACT_ATOMS: atom_id res chain seq x y z
N MET A 1 -5.26 -3.60 -22.04
CA MET A 1 -4.88 -4.53 -20.95
C MET A 1 -3.40 -4.94 -20.94
N ILE A 2 -2.86 -5.63 -21.96
CA ILE A 2 -1.44 -6.11 -21.93
C ILE A 2 -0.45 -4.95 -21.69
N ARG A 3 -0.62 -3.82 -22.38
CA ARG A 3 0.24 -2.64 -22.18
C ARG A 3 0.23 -2.15 -20.73
N ALA A 4 -0.94 -2.04 -20.12
CA ALA A 4 -1.09 -1.62 -18.73
C ALA A 4 -0.47 -2.64 -17.76
N LEU A 5 -0.72 -3.93 -17.98
CA LEU A 5 -0.15 -5.01 -17.18
C LEU A 5 1.39 -5.02 -17.26
N THR A 6 1.96 -4.90 -18.46
CA THR A 6 3.41 -4.80 -18.67
C THR A 6 3.99 -3.57 -17.98
N LEU A 7 3.28 -2.45 -17.99
CA LEU A 7 3.72 -1.24 -17.31
C LEU A 7 3.72 -1.43 -15.79
N ILE A 8 2.63 -1.94 -15.21
CA ILE A 8 2.53 -2.26 -13.77
C ILE A 8 3.66 -3.23 -13.36
N LEU A 9 3.77 -4.38 -14.02
CA LEU A 9 4.75 -5.40 -13.68
C LEU A 9 6.19 -4.97 -13.99
N GLY A 10 6.39 -4.15 -15.02
CA GLY A 10 7.70 -3.60 -15.38
C GLY A 10 8.19 -2.60 -14.34
N LEU A 11 7.33 -1.71 -13.86
CA LEU A 11 7.65 -0.78 -12.76
C LEU A 11 7.85 -1.51 -11.44
N GLN A 12 7.03 -2.54 -11.17
CA GLN A 12 7.21 -3.44 -10.03
C GLN A 12 8.59 -4.11 -10.05
N LEU A 13 8.98 -4.68 -11.19
CA LEU A 13 10.29 -5.34 -11.35
C LEU A 13 11.45 -4.34 -11.25
N LEU A 14 11.29 -3.13 -11.80
CA LEU A 14 12.27 -2.07 -11.67
C LEU A 14 12.43 -1.66 -10.19
N GLY A 15 11.33 -1.44 -9.49
CA GLY A 15 11.34 -1.13 -8.05
C GLY A 15 12.02 -2.21 -7.23
N GLU A 16 11.74 -3.49 -7.51
CA GLU A 16 12.42 -4.63 -6.89
C GLU A 16 13.92 -4.66 -7.20
N SER A 17 14.27 -4.47 -8.47
CA SER A 17 15.68 -4.46 -8.90
C SER A 17 16.46 -3.34 -8.20
N VAL A 18 15.85 -2.17 -8.04
CA VAL A 18 16.45 -1.03 -7.32
C VAL A 18 16.53 -1.32 -5.82
N ALA A 19 15.48 -1.86 -5.21
CA ALA A 19 15.47 -2.20 -3.79
C ALA A 19 16.59 -3.20 -3.46
N VAL A 20 16.72 -4.26 -4.26
CA VAL A 20 17.75 -5.28 -4.10
C VAL A 20 19.15 -4.72 -4.40
N ALA A 21 19.33 -3.98 -5.49
CA ALA A 21 20.64 -3.46 -5.89
C ALA A 21 21.22 -2.43 -4.91
N LEU A 22 20.35 -1.68 -4.23
CA LEU A 22 20.73 -0.63 -3.28
C LEU A 22 20.53 -1.05 -1.81
N ASP A 23 20.15 -2.30 -1.55
CA ASP A 23 19.87 -2.86 -0.21
C ASP A 23 18.90 -1.98 0.62
N LEU A 24 17.81 -1.54 -0.03
CA LEU A 24 16.83 -0.67 0.62
C LEU A 24 15.91 -1.48 1.54
N SER A 25 15.65 -0.97 2.74
CA SER A 25 14.64 -1.55 3.67
C SER A 25 13.19 -1.42 3.19
N VAL A 26 12.96 -0.72 2.08
CA VAL A 26 11.64 -0.51 1.50
C VAL A 26 11.35 -1.60 0.47
N PRO A 27 10.20 -2.30 0.54
CA PRO A 27 9.85 -3.30 -0.46
C PRO A 27 9.82 -2.73 -1.87
N GLY A 28 10.40 -3.45 -2.83
CA GLY A 28 10.35 -3.10 -4.25
C GLY A 28 8.97 -2.74 -4.80
N PRO A 29 7.87 -3.42 -4.40
CA PRO A 29 6.52 -3.01 -4.82
C PRO A 29 6.14 -1.57 -4.50
N VAL A 30 6.60 -1.05 -3.36
CA VAL A 30 6.30 0.32 -2.94
C VAL A 30 7.04 1.31 -3.85
N LEU A 31 8.28 1.00 -4.23
CA LEU A 31 9.05 1.81 -5.17
C LEU A 31 8.42 1.79 -6.57
N GLY A 32 7.98 0.63 -7.05
CA GLY A 32 7.24 0.50 -8.31
C GLY A 32 5.95 1.33 -8.33
N MET A 33 5.18 1.31 -7.24
CA MET A 33 3.99 2.15 -7.08
C MET A 33 4.31 3.64 -7.06
N ALA A 34 5.36 4.06 -6.36
CA ALA A 34 5.78 5.47 -6.33
C ALA A 34 6.18 5.96 -7.72
N ALA A 35 6.92 5.14 -8.47
CA ALA A 35 7.30 5.44 -9.85
C ALA A 35 6.08 5.47 -10.79
N LEU A 36 5.15 4.52 -10.67
CA LEU A 36 3.88 4.55 -11.41
C LEU A 36 3.09 5.82 -11.11
N PHE A 37 2.97 6.19 -9.83
CA PHE A 37 2.27 7.40 -9.40
C PHE A 37 2.90 8.66 -10.01
N ALA A 38 4.23 8.77 -10.01
CA ALA A 38 4.94 9.86 -10.66
C ALA A 38 4.65 9.95 -12.17
N ILE A 39 4.59 8.80 -12.85
CA ILE A 39 4.19 8.74 -14.27
C ILE A 39 2.77 9.24 -14.45
N LEU A 40 1.82 8.77 -13.62
CA LEU A 40 0.42 9.19 -13.70
C LEU A 40 0.23 10.69 -13.45
N LEU A 41 1.00 11.28 -12.52
CA LEU A 41 1.03 12.73 -12.32
C LEU A 41 1.51 13.46 -13.58
N ALA A 42 2.58 12.96 -14.21
CA ALA A 42 3.11 13.56 -15.43
C ALA A 42 2.18 13.39 -16.64
N THR A 43 1.38 12.32 -16.70
CA THR A 43 0.47 12.03 -17.82
C THR A 43 -0.96 12.53 -17.61
N GLY A 44 -1.27 13.11 -16.44
CA GLY A 44 -2.62 13.61 -16.13
C GLY A 44 -3.63 12.52 -15.75
N GLY A 45 -3.16 11.36 -15.26
CA GLY A 45 -3.99 10.27 -14.76
C GLY A 45 -3.87 8.96 -15.55
N PRO A 46 -4.62 7.92 -15.13
CA PRO A 46 -4.59 6.60 -15.75
C PRO A 46 -5.37 6.57 -17.07
N SER A 47 -4.93 5.74 -18.01
CA SER A 47 -5.72 5.42 -19.20
C SER A 47 -6.86 4.45 -18.87
N PRO A 48 -7.93 4.35 -19.69
CA PRO A 48 -9.02 3.38 -19.46
C PRO A 48 -8.53 1.93 -19.37
N ASP A 49 -7.46 1.64 -20.10
CA ASP A 49 -6.78 0.35 -20.11
C ASP A 49 -6.05 0.07 -18.79
N MET A 50 -5.46 1.10 -18.19
CA MET A 50 -4.83 1.05 -16.87
C MET A 50 -5.88 0.84 -15.78
N GLU A 51 -6.96 1.62 -15.79
CA GLU A 51 -8.07 1.50 -14.85
C GLU A 51 -8.69 0.10 -14.87
N ARG A 52 -8.97 -0.45 -16.07
CA ARG A 52 -9.53 -1.80 -16.20
C ARG A 52 -8.57 -2.88 -15.68
N THR A 53 -7.27 -2.72 -15.93
CA THR A 53 -6.27 -3.71 -15.50
C THR A 53 -6.06 -3.66 -13.99
N ALA A 54 -5.92 -2.47 -13.41
CA ALA A 54 -5.84 -2.27 -11.97
C ALA A 54 -7.12 -2.74 -11.27
N GLY A 55 -8.30 -2.41 -11.82
CA GLY A 55 -9.60 -2.88 -11.35
C GLY A 55 -9.68 -4.41 -11.30
N GLY A 56 -9.22 -5.10 -12.35
CA GLY A 56 -9.18 -6.57 -12.35
C GLY A 56 -8.29 -7.17 -11.25
N PHE A 57 -7.18 -6.51 -10.90
CA PHE A 57 -6.38 -6.90 -9.73
C PHE A 57 -7.11 -6.62 -8.41
N LEU A 58 -7.77 -5.47 -8.30
CA LEU A 58 -8.56 -5.10 -7.11
C LEU A 58 -9.69 -6.09 -6.85
N ASP A 59 -10.44 -6.45 -7.89
CA ASP A 59 -11.54 -7.43 -7.83
C ASP A 59 -11.05 -8.82 -7.38
N ASN A 60 -9.77 -9.12 -7.63
CA ASN A 60 -9.14 -10.40 -7.30
C ASN A 60 -8.06 -10.26 -6.21
N LEU A 61 -8.07 -9.19 -5.41
CA LEU A 61 -7.05 -8.92 -4.38
C LEU A 61 -6.87 -10.08 -3.40
N GLY A 62 -7.95 -10.81 -3.10
CA GLY A 62 -7.90 -12.01 -2.27
C GLY A 62 -6.87 -13.03 -2.77
N LEU A 63 -6.73 -13.23 -4.09
CA LEU A 63 -5.73 -14.12 -4.68
C LEU A 63 -4.30 -13.62 -4.45
N LEU A 64 -4.10 -12.30 -4.46
CA LEU A 64 -2.79 -11.67 -4.21
C LEU A 64 -2.35 -11.77 -2.74
N PHE A 65 -3.29 -11.97 -1.80
CA PHE A 65 -2.99 -12.21 -0.39
C PHE A 65 -2.74 -13.68 -0.04
N VAL A 66 -3.09 -14.63 -0.92
CA VAL A 66 -2.85 -16.07 -0.69
C VAL A 66 -1.38 -16.37 -0.38
N PRO A 67 -0.37 -15.86 -1.13
CA PRO A 67 1.04 -16.12 -0.82
C PRO A 67 1.45 -15.65 0.58
N ALA A 68 0.96 -14.47 0.99
CA ALA A 68 1.21 -13.96 2.34
C ALA A 68 0.56 -14.87 3.40
N GLY A 69 -0.67 -15.33 3.18
CA GLY A 69 -1.36 -16.28 4.05
C GLY A 69 -0.63 -17.61 4.19
N VAL A 70 -0.14 -18.19 3.09
CA VAL A 70 0.67 -19.41 3.11
C VAL A 70 1.99 -19.21 3.84
N GLY A 71 2.61 -18.02 3.76
CA GLY A 71 3.80 -17.71 4.57
C GLY A 71 3.55 -17.80 6.08
N VAL A 72 2.36 -17.40 6.54
CA VAL A 72 1.96 -17.49 7.96
C VAL A 72 1.77 -18.93 8.42
N THR A 73 1.29 -19.84 7.55
CA THR A 73 1.08 -21.24 7.94
C THR A 73 2.38 -21.97 8.27
N LEU A 74 3.53 -21.48 7.80
CA LEU A 74 4.86 -21.98 8.19
C LEU A 74 5.17 -21.75 9.68
N HIS A 75 4.54 -20.76 10.32
CA HIS A 75 4.75 -20.38 11.72
C HIS A 75 3.46 -20.48 12.54
N LEU A 76 2.54 -21.37 12.15
CA LEU A 76 1.19 -21.43 12.71
C LEU A 76 1.17 -21.72 14.21
N ALA A 77 2.12 -22.50 14.72
CA ALA A 77 2.25 -22.79 16.16
C ALA A 77 2.55 -21.52 16.97
N ALA A 78 3.53 -20.72 16.55
CA ALA A 78 3.86 -19.45 17.20
C ALA A 78 2.69 -18.45 17.10
N ALA A 79 2.01 -18.41 15.94
CA ALA A 79 0.81 -17.58 15.77
C ALA A 79 -0.34 -18.04 16.69
N ALA A 80 -0.50 -19.35 16.89
CA ALA A 80 -1.52 -19.92 17.77
C ALA A 80 -1.22 -19.68 19.25
N GLU A 81 0.04 -19.63 19.68
CA GLU A 81 0.39 -19.23 21.05
C GLU A 81 0.14 -17.74 21.30
N ALA A 82 0.42 -16.89 20.31
CA ALA A 82 0.28 -15.44 20.41
C ALA A 82 -1.05 -14.88 19.90
N TRP A 83 -2.04 -15.72 19.56
CA TRP A 83 -3.27 -15.31 18.86
C TRP A 83 -4.03 -14.17 19.55
N GLY A 84 -4.11 -14.19 20.88
CA GLY A 84 -4.76 -13.15 21.67
C GLY A 84 -4.01 -11.82 21.60
N ALA A 85 -2.67 -11.85 21.64
CA ALA A 85 -1.84 -10.67 21.49
C ALA A 85 -1.91 -10.10 20.07
N ILE A 86 -1.96 -10.96 19.04
CA ILE A 86 -2.15 -10.56 17.65
C ILE A 86 -3.50 -9.84 17.48
N LEU A 87 -4.58 -10.44 17.99
CA LEU A 87 -5.92 -9.82 17.94
C LEU A 87 -5.95 -8.47 18.65
N ALA A 88 -5.39 -8.39 19.86
CA ALA A 88 -5.33 -7.15 20.60
C ALA A 88 -4.50 -6.08 19.85
N ALA A 89 -3.34 -6.45 19.30
CA ALA A 89 -2.49 -5.55 18.52
C ALA A 89 -3.22 -5.03 17.26
N VAL A 90 -3.93 -5.89 16.55
CA VAL A 90 -4.71 -5.49 15.36
C VAL A 90 -5.85 -4.56 15.75
N VAL A 91 -6.68 -4.93 16.72
CA VAL A 91 -7.87 -4.15 17.08
C VAL A 91 -7.48 -2.82 17.73
N LEU A 92 -6.67 -2.87 18.78
CA LEU A 92 -6.25 -1.65 19.49
C LEU A 92 -5.36 -0.78 18.61
N GLY A 93 -4.43 -1.37 17.85
CA GLY A 93 -3.57 -0.65 16.93
C GLY A 93 -4.36 0.08 15.85
N THR A 94 -5.38 -0.57 15.28
CA THR A 94 -6.27 0.06 14.28
C THR A 94 -7.06 1.21 14.89
N LEU A 95 -7.65 1.03 16.07
CA LEU A 95 -8.39 2.09 16.75
C LEU A 95 -7.49 3.29 17.07
N VAL A 96 -6.28 3.04 17.59
CA VAL A 96 -5.29 4.08 17.87
C VAL A 96 -4.89 4.80 16.58
N ALA A 97 -4.59 4.07 15.51
CA ALA A 97 -4.24 4.67 14.22
C ALA A 97 -5.35 5.59 13.69
N ILE A 98 -6.62 5.17 13.78
CA ILE A 98 -7.78 5.98 13.39
C ILE A 98 -7.85 7.26 14.23
N VAL A 99 -7.79 7.15 15.56
CA VAL A 99 -7.87 8.30 16.47
C VAL A 99 -6.74 9.29 16.22
N VAL A 100 -5.50 8.80 16.12
CA VAL A 100 -4.33 9.64 15.88
C VAL A 100 -4.42 10.33 14.52
N THR A 101 -4.82 9.60 13.48
CA THR A 101 -5.01 10.19 12.14
C THR A 101 -6.09 11.27 12.16
N ALA A 102 -7.25 11.01 12.80
CA ALA A 102 -8.32 11.98 12.92
C ALA A 102 -7.88 13.25 13.68
N LEU A 103 -7.13 13.11 14.77
CA LEU A 103 -6.59 14.23 15.52
C LEU A 103 -5.56 15.03 14.73
N ALA A 104 -4.67 14.35 14.00
CA ALA A 104 -3.67 15.00 13.14
C ALA A 104 -4.34 15.83 12.04
N PHE A 105 -5.37 15.27 11.38
CA PHE A 105 -6.17 16.01 10.39
C PHE A 105 -6.91 17.19 11.01
N ALA A 106 -7.53 17.02 12.18
CA ALA A 106 -8.21 18.11 12.88
C ALA A 106 -7.24 19.23 13.26
N TRP A 107 -6.02 18.89 13.66
CA TRP A 107 -4.97 19.86 14.00
C TRP A 107 -4.48 20.62 12.75
N LEU A 108 -4.18 19.91 11.66
CA LEU A 108 -3.84 20.51 10.36
C LEU A 108 -4.94 21.43 9.85
N ALA A 109 -6.20 21.03 9.94
CA ALA A 109 -7.34 21.85 9.51
C ALA A 109 -7.46 23.15 10.33
N ARG A 110 -7.20 23.10 11.64
CA ARG A 110 -7.19 24.32 12.50
C ARG A 110 -6.05 25.27 12.13
N LEU A 111 -4.88 24.74 11.79
CA LEU A 111 -3.74 25.54 11.33
C LEU A 111 -4.00 26.17 9.96
N ALA A 112 -4.58 25.43 9.03
CA ALA A 112 -4.94 25.93 7.70
C ALA A 112 -6.09 26.96 7.76
N GLY A 113 -7.03 26.81 8.70
CA GLY A 113 -8.12 27.75 8.94
C GLY A 113 -7.74 29.01 9.73
N SER A 114 -6.46 29.20 10.09
CA SER A 114 -5.95 30.44 10.71
C SER A 114 -5.38 31.43 9.67
N ALA A 115 -5.54 31.16 8.38
CA ALA A 115 -5.03 31.96 7.26
C ALA A 115 -6.12 32.68 6.45
N ASP A 116 -7.38 32.68 6.92
CA ASP A 116 -8.52 33.33 6.23
C ASP A 116 -9.31 34.27 7.16
N ASP A 117 -8.59 35.05 7.97
CA ASP A 117 -9.10 36.25 8.64
C ASP A 117 -8.14 37.42 8.34
N GLY A 118 -8.40 38.14 7.25
CA GLY A 118 -7.65 39.32 6.82
C GLY A 118 -8.12 39.91 5.50
#